data_AF-X1MIM5-F1
#
_entry.id   AF-X1MIM5-F1
#
_cell.length_a   1.000
_cell.length_b   1.000
_cell.length_c   1.000
_cell.angle_alpha   90.00
_cell.angle_beta   90.00
_cell.angle_gamma   90.00
#
_symmetry.space_group_name_H-M   'P 1'
#
loop_
_entity.id
_entity.type
_entity.pdbx_description
1 polymer ?
#
loop_
_entity_poly.entity_id
_entity_poly.type
_entity_poly.pdbx_seq_one_letter_code
_entity_poly.pdbx_strand_id
1 'polypeptide(L)' 'MGERSPIWDPDAKGTIIGLTLYHTRKHVYRAILEGVAYSLRHNIEAGLESGLELAEEC' A
#
# COMPACT_ATOMS: atom_id res chain seq x y z
N MET A 1 -3.54 4.40 -15.10
CA MET A 1 -4.26 3.42 -14.26
C MET A 1 -4.06 3.85 -12.82
N GLY A 2 -5.14 4.14 -12.10
CA GLY A 2 -5.12 4.49 -10.68
C GLY A 2 -5.08 3.23 -9.80
N GLU A 3 -5.75 3.24 -8.67
CA GLU A 3 -5.81 2.08 -7.80
C GLU A 3 -6.86 1.07 -8.28
N ARG A 4 -6.50 -0.21 -8.31
CA ARG A 4 -7.40 -1.30 -8.68
C ARG A 4 -8.07 -1.87 -7.44
N SER A 5 -7.35 -2.60 -6.61
CA SER A 5 -7.94 -3.30 -5.47
C SER A 5 -7.39 -2.71 -4.17
N PRO A 6 -8.22 -2.44 -3.15
CA PRO A 6 -9.67 -2.72 -3.08
C PRO A 6 -10.58 -1.55 -3.50
N ILE A 7 -10.05 -0.36 -3.83
CA ILE A 7 -10.83 0.89 -3.96
C ILE A 7 -11.45 1.09 -5.37
N TRP A 8 -10.85 0.51 -6.41
CA TRP A 8 -11.30 0.61 -7.81
C TRP A 8 -11.43 2.05 -8.35
N ASP A 9 -10.46 2.90 -8.04
CA ASP A 9 -10.42 4.30 -8.48
C ASP A 9 -9.37 4.51 -9.60
N PRO A 10 -9.79 4.68 -10.88
CA PRO A 10 -8.87 4.90 -11.99
C PRO A 10 -8.18 6.28 -11.96
N ASP A 11 -8.76 7.24 -11.25
CA ASP A 11 -8.28 8.63 -11.16
C ASP A 11 -7.31 8.84 -9.99
N ALA A 12 -7.24 7.90 -9.04
CA ALA A 12 -6.25 7.90 -7.96
C ALA A 12 -4.80 8.06 -8.47
N LYS A 13 -3.98 8.78 -7.68
CA LYS A 13 -2.56 9.04 -7.95
C LYS A 13 -1.74 8.90 -6.65
N GLY A 14 -0.51 8.43 -6.79
CA GLY A 14 0.42 8.35 -5.67
C GLY A 14 0.84 9.74 -5.19
N THR A 15 1.07 9.88 -3.89
CA THR A 15 1.58 11.10 -3.29
C THR A 15 2.64 10.78 -2.26
N ILE A 16 3.56 11.72 -2.03
CA ILE A 16 4.53 11.65 -0.93
C ILE A 16 4.23 12.83 -0.01
N ILE A 17 3.83 12.54 1.22
CA ILE A 17 3.50 13.54 2.24
C ILE A 17 4.47 13.45 3.43
N GLY A 18 4.59 14.55 4.18
CA GLY A 18 5.38 14.57 5.42
C GLY A 18 6.90 14.74 5.25
N LEU A 19 7.37 15.15 4.07
CA LEU A 19 8.80 15.42 3.85
C LEU A 19 9.27 16.65 4.63
N THR A 20 10.48 16.53 5.18
CA THR A 20 11.21 17.61 5.87
C THR A 20 12.67 17.58 5.44
N LEU A 21 13.45 18.62 5.77
CA LEU A 21 14.88 18.71 5.45
C LEU A 21 15.75 17.61 6.11
N TYR A 22 15.21 16.88 7.09
CA TYR A 22 15.87 15.70 7.68
C TYR A 22 15.88 14.50 6.74
N HIS A 23 14.93 14.43 5.80
CA HIS A 23 14.73 13.24 4.99
C HIS A 23 15.76 13.13 3.87
N THR A 24 16.32 11.93 3.71
CA THR A 24 17.25 11.61 2.63
C THR A 24 16.59 10.67 1.63
N ARG A 25 17.24 10.42 0.49
CA ARG A 25 16.80 9.43 -0.52
C ARG A 25 16.52 8.05 0.09
N LYS A 26 17.25 7.66 1.13
CA LYS A 26 17.05 6.37 1.83
C LYS A 26 15.69 6.30 2.51
N HIS A 27 15.23 7.40 3.11
CA HIS A 27 13.93 7.45 3.78
C HIS A 27 12.79 7.39 2.77
N VAL A 28 12.92 8.07 1.62
CA VAL A 28 11.93 7.99 0.54
C VAL A 28 11.84 6.57 -0.02
N TYR A 29 12.98 5.91 -0.25
CA TYR A 29 12.98 4.52 -0.72
C TYR A 29 12.28 3.58 0.27
N ARG A 30 12.57 3.72 1.57
CA ARG A 30 11.88 2.96 2.62
C ARG A 30 10.37 3.23 2.61
N ALA A 31 9.96 4.50 2.54
CA ALA A 31 8.54 4.87 2.54
C ALA A 31 7.77 4.28 1.34
N ILE A 32 8.41 4.15 0.18
CA ILE A 32 7.81 3.49 -0.99
C ILE A 32 7.61 1.98 -0.72
N LEU A 33 8.63 1.30 -0.17
CA LEU A 33 8.51 -0.12 0.18
C LEU A 33 7.43 -0.37 1.23
N GLU A 34 7.40 0.47 2.26
CA GLU A 34 6.35 0.44 3.29
C GLU A 34 4.97 0.71 2.68
N GLY A 35 4.85 1.68 1.76
CA GLY A 35 3.60 1.96 1.05
C GLY A 35 3.07 0.76 0.25
N VAL A 36 3.94 0.02 -0.44
CA VAL A 36 3.56 -1.22 -1.13
C VAL A 36 3.14 -2.30 -0.14
N ALA A 37 3.87 -2.48 0.96
CA ALA A 37 3.50 -3.43 2.00
C ALA A 37 2.14 -3.10 2.64
N TYR A 38 1.83 -1.82 2.84
CA TYR A 38 0.52 -1.39 3.34
C TYR A 38 -0.59 -1.57 2.30
N SER A 39 -0.33 -1.36 1.02
CA SER A 39 -1.29 -1.69 -0.05
C SER A 39 -1.61 -3.19 -0.07
N LEU A 40 -0.59 -4.05 0.08
CA LEU A 40 -0.80 -5.50 0.21
C LEU A 40 -1.61 -5.84 1.45
N ARG A 41 -1.29 -5.25 2.61
CA ARG A 41 -2.06 -5.45 3.84
C ARG A 41 -3.53 -5.06 3.67
N HIS A 42 -3.80 -3.91 3.05
CA HIS A 42 -5.17 -3.45 2.78
C HIS A 42 -5.95 -4.44 1.90
N ASN A 43 -5.29 -5.03 0.91
CA ASN A 43 -5.88 -6.07 0.08
C ASN A 43 -6.18 -7.36 0.85
N ILE A 44 -5.27 -7.77 1.74
CA ILE A 44 -5.48 -8.92 2.62
C ILE A 44 -6.66 -8.67 3.58
N GLU A 45 -6.69 -7.51 4.23
CA GLU A 45 -7.78 -7.11 5.14
C GLU A 45 -9.13 -7.13 4.42
N ALA A 46 -9.22 -6.53 3.22
CA ALA A 46 -10.43 -6.56 2.41
C ALA A 46 -10.83 -7.98 1.98
N GLY A 47 -9.84 -8.84 1.70
CA GLY A 47 -10.07 -10.25 1.39
C GLY A 47 -10.64 -11.03 2.56
N LEU A 48 -10.05 -10.87 3.75
CA LEU A 48 -10.50 -11.48 5.00
C LEU A 48 -11.94 -11.06 5.33
N GLU A 49 -12.27 -9.78 5.18
CA GLU A 49 -13.65 -9.27 5.34
C GLU A 49 -14.64 -9.88 4.35
N SER A 50 -14.16 -10.24 3.16
CA SER A 50 -14.94 -10.91 2.13
C SER A 50 -15.07 -12.43 2.35
N GLY A 51 -14.49 -12.97 3.42
CA GLY A 51 -14.52 -14.39 3.78
C GLY A 51 -13.41 -15.24 3.16
N LEU A 52 -12.34 -14.63 2.63
CA LEU A 52 -11.12 -15.36 2.27
C LEU A 52 -10.39 -15.78 3.54
N GLU A 53 -9.84 -16.99 3.55
CA GLU A 53 -8.95 -17.46 4.61
C GLU A 53 -7.49 -17.38 4.14
N LEU A 54 -6.61 -16.95 5.04
CA LEU A 54 -5.17 -16.97 4.80
C LEU A 54 -4.64 -18.37 5.12
N ALA A 55 -3.99 -19.00 4.16
CA ALA A 55 -3.23 -20.22 4.42
C ALA A 55 -2.00 -19.90 5.29
N GLU A 56 -1.69 -20.78 6.24
CA GLU A 56 -0.49 -20.65 7.08
C GLU A 56 0.83 -20.96 6.33
N GLU A 57 0.74 -21.49 5.11
CA GLU A 57 1.88 -21.88 4.28
C GLU A 57 1.85 -21.14 2.93
N CYS A 58 3.02 -20.65 2.49
CA CYS A 58 3.26 -20.17 1.11
C CYS A 58 3.66 -21.33 0.20
#